data_AF-A0A2E9A6S5-F1
#
_entry.id   AF-A0A2E9A6S5-F1
#
_cell.length_a   1.000
_cell.length_b   1.000
_cell.length_c   1.000
_cell.angle_alpha   90.00
_cell.angle_beta   90.00
_cell.angle_gamma   90.00
#
_symmetry.space_group_name_H-M   'P 1'
#
loop_
_entity.id
_entity.type
_entity.pdbx_description
1 polymer ?
#
loop_
_entity_poly.entity_id
_entity_poly.type
_entity_poly.pdbx_seq_one_letter_code
_entity_poly.pdbx_strand_id
1 'polypeptide(L)'
;VKMVSHSDIWLMKLVHTVVKVTWEMQLISVSESECKFQNTVLVEHPHFIMKILSALALGGFFVRKHNEEETPLFAQNLYERTFKEKTD
;
A
#
# COMPACT_ATOMS: atom_id res chain seq x y z
N VAL A 1 -5.31 7.09 -9.41
CA VAL A 1 -4.04 7.83 -9.15
C VAL A 1 -2.91 6.82 -9.07
N LYS A 2 -1.78 7.11 -9.73
CA LYS A 2 -0.58 6.27 -9.68
C LYS A 2 0.54 7.04 -8.99
N MET A 3 1.09 6.49 -7.91
CA MET A 3 2.21 7.05 -7.17
C MET A 3 3.36 6.05 -7.19
N VAL A 4 4.58 6.55 -7.38
CA VAL A 4 5.77 5.72 -7.42
C VAL A 4 6.76 6.28 -6.43
N SER A 5 7.25 5.44 -5.52
CA SER A 5 8.26 5.79 -4.53
C SER A 5 9.40 4.77 -4.53
N HIS A 6 10.55 5.18 -4.04
CA HIS A 6 11.63 4.26 -3.67
C HIS A 6 11.62 4.13 -2.15
N SER A 7 11.72 2.92 -1.64
CA SER A 7 11.57 2.63 -0.22
C SER A 7 12.66 1.67 0.24
N ASP A 8 13.24 1.97 1.40
CA ASP A 8 14.20 1.10 2.06
C ASP A 8 13.49 -0.10 2.69
N ILE A 9 13.95 -1.30 2.36
CA ILE A 9 13.52 -2.54 3.00
C ILE A 9 14.71 -3.20 3.67
N TRP A 10 14.49 -3.60 4.92
CA TRP A 10 15.43 -4.40 5.70
C TRP A 10 14.86 -5.81 5.89
N LEU A 11 15.46 -6.80 5.24
CA LEU A 11 15.13 -8.20 5.50
C LEU A 11 15.83 -8.64 6.78
N MET A 12 15.04 -8.92 7.82
CA MET A 12 15.49 -9.42 9.13
C MET A 12 16.63 -8.57 9.75
N LYS A 13 16.69 -7.27 9.43
CA LYS A 13 17.78 -6.34 9.83
C LYS A 13 19.19 -6.72 9.34
N LEU A 14 19.32 -7.67 8.42
CA LEU A 14 20.61 -8.17 7.91
C LEU A 14 20.91 -7.66 6.51
N VAL A 15 19.89 -7.57 5.67
CA VAL A 15 20.05 -7.17 4.27
C VAL A 15 19.23 -5.93 3.98
N HIS A 16 19.92 -4.85 3.66
CA HIS A 16 19.34 -3.62 3.16
C HIS A 16 19.14 -3.70 1.64
N THR A 17 17.98 -3.32 1.17
CA THR A 17 17.71 -3.18 -0.26
C THR A 17 16.73 -2.04 -0.51
N VAL A 18 16.98 -1.27 -1.57
CA VAL A 18 16.04 -0.26 -2.03
C VAL A 18 15.11 -0.91 -3.05
N VAL A 19 13.81 -0.85 -2.79
CA VAL A 19 12.78 -1.34 -3.71
C VAL A 19 12.04 -0.17 -4.32
N LYS A 20 11.50 -0.39 -5.52
CA LYS A 20 10.53 0.52 -6.10
C LYS A 20 9.13 0.05 -5.72
N VAL A 21 8.36 0.94 -5.11
CA VAL A 21 6.99 0.68 -4.72
C VAL A 21 6.08 1.54 -5.58
N THR A 22 5.17 0.89 -6.30
CA THR A 22 4.14 1.55 -7.09
C THR A 22 2.80 1.32 -6.42
N TRP A 23 2.13 2.42 -6.10
CA TRP A 23 0.77 2.45 -5.57
C TRP A 23 -0.18 2.86 -6.68
N GLU A 24 -1.19 2.04 -6.90
CA GLU A 24 -2.27 2.34 -7.84
C GLU A 24 -3.59 2.33 -7.10
N MET A 25 -4.15 3.53 -6.95
CA MET A 25 -5.40 3.77 -6.23
C MET A 25 -6.50 4.07 -7.23
N GLN A 26 -7.62 3.36 -7.11
CA GLN A 26 -8.79 3.51 -7.96
C GLN A 26 -10.04 3.55 -7.09
N LEU A 27 -11.02 4.36 -7.51
CA LEU A 27 -12.37 4.36 -6.97
C LEU A 27 -13.30 3.86 -8.07
N ILE A 28 -13.95 2.73 -7.82
CA ILE A 28 -14.84 2.09 -8.77
C ILE A 28 -16.27 2.29 -8.26
N SER A 29 -17.09 3.05 -8.98
CA SER A 29 -18.50 3.24 -8.61
C SER A 29 -19.22 1.90 -8.65
N VAL A 30 -19.98 1.58 -7.60
CA VAL A 30 -20.84 0.40 -7.55
C VAL A 30 -22.31 0.79 -7.64
N SER A 31 -22.68 1.90 -7.02
CA SER A 31 -24.03 2.50 -7.08
C SER A 31 -23.94 4.03 -6.97
N GLU A 32 -25.08 4.71 -6.90
CA GLU A 32 -25.14 6.16 -6.66
C GLU A 32 -24.56 6.57 -5.31
N SER A 33 -24.60 5.67 -4.32
CA SER A 33 -24.15 5.94 -2.94
C SER A 33 -22.91 5.16 -2.53
N GLU A 34 -22.42 4.22 -3.36
CA GLU A 34 -21.34 3.32 -3.01
C GLU A 34 -20.23 3.31 -4.05
N CYS A 35 -18.99 3.32 -3.55
CA CYS A 35 -17.80 3.10 -4.34
C CYS A 35 -16.88 2.08 -3.66
N LYS A 36 -16.18 1.30 -4.49
CA LYS A 36 -15.09 0.45 -4.04
C LYS A 36 -13.79 1.21 -4.17
N PHE A 37 -13.13 1.42 -3.05
CA PHE A 37 -11.74 1.84 -3.04
C PHE A 37 -10.86 0.60 -3.26
N GLN A 38 -10.06 0.64 -4.32
CA GLN A 38 -9.09 -0.39 -4.63
C GLN A 38 -7.70 0.23 -4.58
N ASN A 39 -6.84 -0.35 -3.74
CA ASN A 39 -5.44 0.02 -3.64
C ASN A 39 -4.59 -1.19 -4.02
N THR A 40 -3.85 -1.07 -5.12
CA THR A 40 -2.93 -2.11 -5.60
C THR A 40 -1.50 -1.65 -5.38
N VAL A 41 -0.73 -2.46 -4.66
CA VAL A 41 0.66 -2.17 -4.30
C VAL A 41 1.55 -3.15 -5.05
N LEU A 42 2.44 -2.63 -5.89
CA LEU A 42 3.45 -3.40 -6.60
C LEU A 42 4.82 -3.07 -6.03
N VAL A 43 5.53 -4.09 -5.55
CA VAL A 43 6.90 -3.97 -5.05
C VAL A 43 7.87 -4.63 -6.03
N GLU A 44 8.76 -3.84 -6.61
CA GLU A 44 9.78 -4.28 -7.55
C GLU A 44 11.14 -4.34 -6.85
N HIS A 45 11.68 -5.55 -6.75
CA HIS A 45 13.02 -5.79 -6.20
C HIS A 45 14.09 -5.74 -7.30
N PRO A 46 15.25 -5.11 -7.05
CA PRO A 46 16.35 -5.06 -8.04
C PRO A 46 16.99 -6.44 -8.29
N HIS A 47 16.87 -7.37 -7.34
CA HIS A 47 17.45 -8.71 -7.43
C HIS A 47 16.35 -9.78 -7.39
N PHE A 48 16.37 -10.68 -8.39
CA PHE A 48 15.39 -11.76 -8.51
C PHE A 48 15.40 -12.72 -7.31
N ILE A 49 16.59 -13.01 -6.76
CA ILE A 49 16.74 -13.85 -5.56
C ILE A 49 16.04 -13.20 -4.35
N MET A 50 16.13 -11.88 -4.21
CA MET A 50 15.47 -11.16 -3.13
C MET A 50 13.95 -11.19 -3.25
N LYS A 51 13.41 -11.20 -4.48
CA LYS A 51 11.97 -11.41 -4.72
C LYS A 51 11.49 -12.78 -4.23
N ILE A 52 12.30 -13.83 -4.44
CA ILE A 52 11.98 -15.18 -3.96
C ILE A 52 12.06 -15.24 -2.45
N LEU A 53 13.13 -14.70 -1.84
CA LEU A 53 13.30 -14.69 -0.39
C LEU A 53 12.22 -13.86 0.30
N SER A 54 11.86 -12.69 -0.24
CA SER A 54 10.78 -11.88 0.32
C SER A 54 9.44 -12.59 0.21
N ALA A 55 9.12 -13.21 -0.93
CA ALA A 55 7.88 -13.97 -1.12
C ALA A 55 7.78 -15.21 -0.21
N LEU A 56 8.88 -15.97 -0.06
CA LEU A 56 8.92 -17.20 0.76
C LEU A 56 8.96 -16.92 2.26
N ALA A 57 9.71 -15.89 2.68
CA ALA A 57 9.89 -15.64 4.09
C ALA A 57 8.62 -15.03 4.69
N LEU A 58 8.15 -13.89 4.16
CA LEU A 58 7.34 -12.98 4.97
C LEU A 58 6.50 -11.97 4.16
N GLY A 59 6.70 -11.85 2.85
CA GLY A 59 6.16 -10.75 2.03
C GLY A 59 4.63 -10.71 2.01
N GLY A 60 3.97 -11.85 1.84
CA GLY A 60 2.50 -11.91 1.84
C GLY A 60 1.89 -11.57 3.21
N PHE A 61 2.48 -12.06 4.30
CA PHE A 61 1.99 -11.81 5.66
C PHE A 61 2.19 -10.35 6.08
N PHE A 62 3.38 -9.78 5.84
CA PHE A 62 3.67 -8.38 6.20
C PHE A 62 2.85 -7.39 5.40
N VAL A 63 2.74 -7.58 4.08
CA VAL A 63 1.92 -6.69 3.23
C VAL A 63 0.45 -6.77 3.64
N ARG A 64 -0.05 -7.98 3.91
CA ARG A 64 -1.43 -8.15 4.38
C ARG A 64 -1.66 -7.47 5.72
N LYS A 65 -0.79 -7.71 6.71
CA LYS A 65 -0.92 -7.10 8.04
C LYS A 65 -0.86 -5.57 7.98
N HIS A 66 0.10 -5.02 7.21
CA HIS A 66 0.19 -3.58 6.98
C HIS A 66 -1.09 -3.03 6.34
N ASN A 67 -1.63 -3.70 5.32
CA ASN A 67 -2.88 -3.29 4.70
C ASN A 67 -4.07 -3.37 5.66
N GLU A 68 -4.16 -4.40 6.52
CA GLU A 68 -5.21 -4.52 7.54
C GLU A 68 -5.14 -3.37 8.56
N GLU A 69 -3.95 -2.90 8.92
CA GLU A 69 -3.74 -1.78 9.85
C GLU A 69 -3.98 -0.41 9.19
N GLU A 70 -3.45 -0.17 7.99
CA GLU A 70 -3.48 1.15 7.32
C GLU A 70 -4.79 1.44 6.58
N THR A 71 -5.47 0.43 6.03
CA THR A 71 -6.72 0.64 5.26
C THR A 71 -7.81 1.38 6.05
N PRO A 72 -8.14 1.04 7.31
CA PRO A 72 -9.13 1.78 8.08
C PRO A 72 -8.67 3.21 8.40
N LEU A 73 -7.38 3.42 8.68
CA LEU A 73 -6.80 4.74 8.96
C LEU A 73 -6.83 5.65 7.71
N PHE A 74 -6.58 5.06 6.54
CA PHE A 74 -6.71 5.75 5.26
C PHE A 74 -8.16 6.17 5.00
N ALA A 75 -9.13 5.25 5.21
CA ALA A 75 -10.55 5.55 5.05
C ALA A 75 -11.01 6.66 5.99
N GLN A 76 -10.58 6.63 7.25
CA GLN A 76 -10.88 7.67 8.23
C GLN A 76 -10.29 9.03 7.81
N ASN A 77 -9.01 9.07 7.42
CA ASN A 77 -8.38 10.30 6.94
C ASN A 77 -9.09 10.90 5.73
N LEU A 78 -9.53 10.04 4.79
CA LEU A 78 -10.28 10.47 3.62
C LEU A 78 -11.61 11.13 4.02
N TYR A 79 -12.36 10.52 4.95
CA TYR A 79 -13.59 11.07 5.48
C TYR A 79 -13.35 12.43 6.17
N GLU A 80 -12.38 12.48 7.08
CA GLU A 80 -12.06 13.71 7.81
C GLU A 80 -11.66 14.84 6.87
N ARG A 81 -10.76 14.62 5.91
CA ARG A 81 -10.38 15.67 4.95
C ARG A 81 -11.54 16.11 4.06
N THR A 82 -12.40 15.19 3.64
CA THR A 82 -13.45 15.52 2.67
C THR A 82 -14.62 16.27 3.30
N PHE A 83 -14.97 15.92 4.54
CA PHE A 83 -16.20 16.40 5.19
C PHE A 83 -15.93 17.33 6.37
N LYS A 84 -14.82 17.19 7.09
CA LYS A 84 -14.52 18.02 8.27
C LYS A 84 -14.05 19.42 7.86
N GLU A 85 -13.20 19.53 6.84
CA GLU A 85 -12.76 20.82 6.27
C GLU A 85 -13.89 21.65 5.62
N LYS A 86 -15.07 21.06 5.38
CA LYS A 86 -16.24 21.78 4.84
C LYS A 86 -17.14 22.41 5.92
N THR A 87 -16.82 22.21 7.20
CA THR A 87 -17.66 22.65 8.33
C THR A 87 -17.10 23.87 9.08
N ASP A 88 -15.93 24.35 8.69
CA ASP A 88 -15.31 25.60 9.16
C ASP A 88 -15.37 26.66 8.03
#